data_AF-A0A7J2V1R1-F1
#
_entry.id   AF-A0A7J2V1R1-F1
#
_cell.length_a   1.000
_cell.length_b   1.000
_cell.length_c   1.000
_cell.angle_alpha   90.00
_cell.angle_beta   90.00
_cell.angle_gamma   90.00
#
_symmetry.space_group_name_H-M   'P 1'
#
loop_
_entity.id
_entity.type
_entity.pdbx_description
1 polymer ?
#
loop_
_entity_poly.entity_id
_entity_poly.type
_entity_poly.pdbx_seq_one_letter_code
_entity_poly.pdbx_strand_id
1 'polypeptide(L)' 'MSIAKQTLCPRCGRKAEFVIETYISDGMRRVTYLYRCTCRWRKEVETLLIKQENGKIIIMRASGNNK' A
#
# COMPACT_ATOMS: atom_id res chain seq x y z
N MET A 1 8.55 16.01 -7.23
CA MET A 1 8.68 14.75 -6.48
C MET A 1 8.70 15.08 -4.99
N SER A 2 7.58 14.95 -4.28
CA SER A 2 7.52 15.30 -2.86
C SER A 2 7.99 14.13 -2.00
N ILE A 3 9.10 14.37 -1.32
CA ILE A 3 9.70 13.56 -0.25
C ILE A 3 8.59 13.16 0.74
N ALA A 4 8.49 11.85 1.03
CA ALA A 4 7.51 11.31 1.96
C ALA A 4 7.45 12.14 3.25
N LYS A 5 6.31 12.81 3.50
CA LYS A 5 6.05 13.48 4.78
C LYS A 5 6.24 12.43 5.87
N GLN A 6 7.28 12.60 6.68
CA GLN A 6 7.57 11.69 7.78
C GLN A 6 6.33 11.64 8.68
N THR A 7 5.65 10.49 8.67
CA THR A 7 4.41 10.31 9.42
C THR A 7 4.76 9.72 10.79
N LEU A 8 4.43 10.43 11.87
CA LEU A 8 4.52 9.86 13.20
C LEU A 8 3.35 8.88 13.40
N CYS A 9 3.62 7.77 14.08
CA CYS A 9 2.60 6.80 14.42
C CYS A 9 1.63 7.41 15.46
N PRO A 10 0.31 7.42 15.19
CA PRO A 10 -0.67 7.98 16.12
C PRO A 10 -0.85 7.15 17.40
N ARG A 11 -0.34 5.90 17.43
CA ARG A 11 -0.46 5.02 18.60
C ARG A 11 0.68 5.16 19.60
N CYS A 12 1.92 5.33 19.14
CA CYS A 12 3.10 5.30 20.01
C CYS A 12 4.07 6.47 19.80
N GLY A 13 3.73 7.43 18.92
CA GLY A 13 4.54 8.62 18.64
C GLY A 13 5.84 8.37 17.87
N ARG A 14 6.27 7.12 17.70
CA ARG A 14 7.47 6.77 16.91
C ARG A 14 7.26 7.03 15.43
N LYS A 15 8.35 7.24 14.69
CA LYS A 15 8.32 7.38 13.23
C LYS A 15 7.73 6.13 12.58
N ALA A 16 6.74 6.31 11.71
CA ALA A 16 6.23 5.25 10.84
C ALA A 16 7.08 5.20 9.56
N GLU A 17 7.34 3.99 9.10
CA GLU A 17 8.04 3.72 7.85
C GLU A 17 7.05 3.64 6.71
N PHE A 18 7.38 4.26 5.59
CA PHE A 18 6.65 4.05 4.35
C PHE A 18 7.22 2.82 3.65
N VAL A 19 6.38 1.82 3.39
CA VAL A 19 6.78 0.57 2.75
C VAL A 19 5.85 0.20 1.61
N ILE A 20 6.34 -0.64 0.72
CA ILE A 20 5.57 -1.26 -0.36
C ILE A 20 5.49 -2.75 -0.03
N GLU A 21 4.29 -3.26 0.17
CA GLU A 21 4.05 -4.68 0.36
C GLU A 21 3.45 -5.28 -0.90
N THR A 22 3.96 -6.43 -1.32
CA THR A 22 3.48 -7.11 -2.52
C THR A 22 3.06 -8.54 -2.20
N TYR A 23 1.90 -8.95 -2.72
CA TYR A 23 1.37 -10.30 -2.59
C TYR A 23 0.74 -10.74 -3.91
N ILE A 24 0.76 -12.04 -4.20
CA ILE A 24 0.12 -12.61 -5.38
C ILE A 24 -1.07 -13.45 -4.89
N SER A 25 -2.27 -13.12 -5.36
CA SER A 25 -3.52 -13.85 -5.10
C SER A 25 -4.30 -13.97 -6.39
N ASP A 26 -4.92 -15.12 -6.66
CA ASP A 26 -5.91 -15.26 -7.74
C ASP A 26 -5.40 -14.78 -9.11
N GLY A 27 -4.12 -15.04 -9.42
CA GLY A 27 -3.47 -14.61 -10.66
C GLY A 27 -3.19 -13.10 -10.76
N MET A 28 -3.44 -12.35 -9.69
CA MET A 28 -3.23 -10.91 -9.61
C MET A 28 -2.13 -10.57 -8.60
N ARG A 29 -1.26 -9.64 -8.95
CA ARG A 29 -0.29 -9.07 -8.03
C ARG A 29 -0.89 -7.82 -7.36
N ARG A 30 -1.08 -7.90 -6.04
CA ARG A 30 -1.48 -6.78 -5.20
C ARG A 30 -0.23 -6.04 -4.72
N VAL A 31 -0.18 -4.74 -4.97
CA VAL A 31 0.90 -3.83 -4.51
C VAL A 31 0.27 -2.79 -3.59
N THR A 32 0.60 -2.85 -2.31
CA THR A 32 0.02 -1.97 -1.27
C THR A 32 1.09 -1.00 -0.78
N TYR A 33 0.87 0.28 -1.00
CA TYR A 33 1.64 1.37 -0.42
C TYR A 33 1.04 1.70 0.95
N LEU A 34 1.85 1.64 2.01
CA LEU A 34 1.35 1.85 3.35
C LEU A 34 2.41 2.41 4.29
N TYR A 35 1.94 3.09 5.34
CA TYR A 35 2.76 3.40 6.50
C TYR A 35 2.61 2.29 7.53
N ARG A 36 3.72 1.79 8.08
CA ARG A 36 3.71 0.85 9.21
C ARG A 36 4.62 1.30 10.34
N CYS A 37 4.29 0.87 11.54
CA CYS A 37 5.10 1.08 12.73
C CYS A 37 5.40 -0.25 13.41
N THR A 38 6.53 -0.34 14.10
CA THR A 38 6.92 -1.51 14.90
C THR A 38 5.92 -1.84 16.02
N CYS A 39 5.09 -0.87 16.45
CA CYS A 39 3.95 -1.09 17.34
C CYS A 39 2.74 -1.77 16.66
N ARG A 40 2.90 -2.28 15.43
CA ARG A 40 1.88 -2.93 14.59
C ARG A 40 0.78 -2.02 14.05
N TRP A 41 0.86 -0.70 14.25
CA TRP A 41 -0.01 0.24 13.54
C TRP A 41 0.31 0.24 12.05
N ARG A 42 -0.74 0.30 11.22
CA ARG A 42 -0.65 0.35 9.75
C ARG A 42 -1.68 1.32 9.20
N LYS A 43 -1.35 2.01 8.11
CA LYS A 43 -2.25 2.86 7.32
C LYS A 43 -1.97 2.66 5.85
N GLU A 44 -2.91 2.03 5.15
CA GLU A 44 -2.86 1.92 3.70
C GLU A 44 -3.06 3.29 3.05
N VAL A 45 -2.28 3.57 2.01
CA VAL A 45 -2.34 4.80 1.20
C VAL A 45 -2.99 4.49 -0.12
N GLU A 46 -2.51 3.46 -0.79
CA GLU A 46 -3.00 3.03 -2.10
C GLU A 46 -2.75 1.53 -2.26
N THR A 47 -3.69 0.83 -2.87
CA THR A 47 -3.50 -0.54 -3.33
C THR A 47 -3.70 -0.58 -4.84
N LEU A 48 -2.73 -1.14 -5.55
CA LEU A 48 -2.81 -1.46 -6.97
C LEU A 48 -2.99 -2.96 -7.15
N LEU A 49 -3.81 -3.34 -8.12
CA LEU A 49 -3.98 -4.70 -8.62
C LEU A 49 -3.38 -4.76 -10.02
N ILE A 50 -2.39 -5.61 -10.21
CA ILE A 50 -1.69 -5.81 -11.46
C ILE A 50 -2.00 -7.20 -11.97
N LYS A 51 -2.61 -7.31 -13.15
CA LYS A 51 -2.85 -8.59 -13.81
C LYS A 51 -2.34 -8.57 -15.25
N GLN A 52 -1.92 -9.73 -15.74
CA GLN A 52 -1.59 -9.90 -17.16
C GLN A 52 -2.77 -10.57 -17.86
N GLU A 53 -3.25 -9.96 -18.94
CA GLU A 53 -4.41 -10.44 -19.69
C GLU A 53 -4.18 -10.14 -21.18
N ASN A 54 -4.29 -11.16 -22.04
CA ASN A 54 -4.11 -11.04 -23.50
C ASN A 54 -2.81 -10.31 -23.92
N GLY A 55 -1.69 -10.64 -23.26
CA GLY A 55 -0.39 -10.03 -23.52
C GLY A 55 -0.22 -8.60 -22.99
N LYS A 56 -1.23 -8.03 -22.33
CA LYS A 56 -1.22 -6.69 -21.75
C LYS A 56 -1.09 -6.75 -20.23
N ILE A 57 -0.47 -5.72 -19.65
CA ILE A 57 -0.45 -5.50 -18.20
C ILE A 57 -1.56 -4.52 -17.87
N ILE A 58 -2.51 -4.94 -17.03
CA ILE A 58 -3.62 -4.13 -16.55
C ILE A 58 -3.34 -3.75 -15.10
N ILE A 59 -3.34 -2.45 -14.81
CA ILE A 59 -3.15 -1.90 -13.46
C ILE A 59 -4.45 -1.22 -13.05
N MET A 60 -5.05 -1.68 -11.95
CA MET A 60 -6.28 -1.16 -11.39
C MET A 60 -6.02 -0.62 -9.98
N ARG A 61 -6.66 0.49 -9.62
CA ARG A 61 -6.70 0.92 -8.22
C ARG A 61 -7.76 0.10 -7.50
N ALA A 62 -7.41 -0.48 -6.35
CA ALA A 62 -8.43 -1.04 -5.47
C ALA A 62 -9.19 0.13 -4.85
N SER A 63 -10.47 0.27 -5.18
CA SER A 63 -11.34 1.30 -4.59
C SER A 63 -11.39 1.10 -3.08
N GLY A 64 -10.72 1.98 -2.32
CA GLY A 64 -10.88 2.04 -0.88
C GLY A 64 -12.29 2.55 -0.57
N ASN A 65 -13.10 1.74 0.12
CA ASN A 65 -14.32 2.21 0.76
C ASN A 65 -13.91 3.24 1.82
N ASN A 66 -13.91 4.52 1.47
CA ASN A 66 -13.94 5.61 2.44
C ASN A 66 -15.36 5.65 3.03
N LYS A 67 -15.60 4.89 4.09
CA LYS A 67 -16.65 5.15 5.06
C LYS A 67 -16.00 5.55 6.37
#